data_AF-A0A426XRB4-F1
#
_entry.id   AF-A0A426XRB4-F1
#
_cell.length_a   1.000
_cell.length_b   1.000
_cell.length_c   1.000
_cell.angle_alpha   90.00
_cell.angle_beta   90.00
_cell.angle_gamma   90.00
#
_symmetry.space_group_name_H-M   'P 1'
#
loop_
_entity.id
_entity.type
_entity.pdbx_description
1 polymer ?
#
loop_
_entity_poly.entity_id
_entity_poly.type
_entity_poly.pdbx_seq_one_letter_code
_entity_poly.pdbx_strand_id
1 'polypeptide(L)'
;MDVLSRVRHPNLVSLIGACPEARALVYEYLPNGSLEEHLTRELTWQVRIRIAAEICSALVFLHSCKPLSLVHGDLKPANILLGSNFVSKISDLGMYRLLVRSSTLYHGTHLRKGAFAYTDPELLSSGEITAKSDVYSFGVILLRLLTGRPAFGVSKVVKEALDMKCLERVLDASAGDWPYVQAEKLAKLGLKCCDMNRRNRPDAKEAWKMLQPLMKSISFARLSPPSSIMLAPESSSCIPSYFICPIFKELMRDPQIAADGFTYEGEAIKGWLSSGKETSPMTNLRLSDCELVPNHALRSAIQGWVQHQN
;
A
#
# COMPACT_ATOMS: atom_id res chain seq x y z
N MET A 1 24.67 -2.15 4.90
CA MET A 1 23.83 -3.29 5.30
C MET A 1 23.08 -3.01 6.60
N ASP A 2 23.75 -2.53 7.66
CA ASP A 2 23.15 -2.36 9.01
C ASP A 2 21.86 -1.53 9.10
N VAL A 3 21.68 -0.50 8.27
CA VAL A 3 20.47 0.33 8.35
C VAL A 3 19.27 -0.38 7.69
N LEU A 4 19.48 -1.06 6.56
CA LEU A 4 18.40 -1.73 5.81
C LEU A 4 17.87 -2.97 6.55
N SER A 5 18.71 -3.67 7.32
CA SER A 5 18.29 -4.84 8.10
C SER A 5 17.48 -4.48 9.36
N ARG A 6 17.60 -3.24 9.85
CA ARG A 6 16.94 -2.76 11.09
C ARG A 6 15.63 -2.00 10.85
N VAL A 7 15.36 -1.63 9.61
CA VAL A 7 14.15 -0.88 9.21
C VAL A 7 13.08 -1.87 8.79
N ARG A 8 12.07 -2.08 9.64
CA ARG A 8 10.93 -2.97 9.35
C ARG A 8 9.62 -2.23 9.51
N HIS A 9 8.78 -2.28 8.48
CA HIS A 9 7.44 -1.70 8.49
C HIS A 9 6.55 -2.49 7.51
N PRO A 10 5.24 -2.68 7.78
CA PRO A 10 4.35 -3.46 6.92
C PRO A 10 4.29 -2.99 5.46
N ASN A 11 4.51 -1.70 5.22
CA ASN A 11 4.52 -1.07 3.89
C ASN A 11 5.94 -0.75 3.37
N LEU A 12 6.96 -1.45 3.86
CA LEU A 12 8.31 -1.46 3.30
C LEU A 12 8.67 -2.87 2.86
N VAL A 13 9.35 -3.01 1.72
CA VAL A 13 9.82 -4.31 1.26
C VAL A 13 10.93 -4.79 2.19
N SER A 14 10.73 -5.99 2.74
CA SER A 14 11.62 -6.59 3.73
C SER A 14 12.84 -7.19 3.05
N LEU A 15 14.03 -6.77 3.48
CA LEU A 15 15.29 -7.42 3.14
C LEU A 15 15.39 -8.75 3.92
N ILE A 16 15.42 -9.86 3.19
CA ILE A 16 15.54 -11.21 3.76
C ILE A 16 17.01 -11.56 4.00
N GLY A 17 17.89 -11.19 3.07
CA GLY A 17 19.31 -11.53 3.15
C GLY A 17 20.16 -10.80 2.12
N ALA A 18 21.45 -11.13 2.11
CA ALA A 18 22.40 -10.60 1.15
C ALA A 18 23.41 -11.69 0.77
N CYS A 19 23.88 -11.65 -0.47
CA CYS A 19 25.00 -12.45 -0.96
C CYS A 19 26.14 -11.50 -1.33
N PRO A 20 27.15 -11.32 -0.46
CA PRO A 20 28.28 -10.44 -0.71
C PRO A 20 29.09 -10.82 -1.97
N GLU A 21 29.24 -12.12 -2.23
CA GLU A 21 30.02 -12.68 -3.34
C GLU A 21 29.41 -12.28 -4.69
N ALA A 22 28.08 -12.36 -4.80
CA ALA A 22 27.33 -11.93 -5.98
C ALA A 22 26.98 -10.43 -5.95
N ARG A 23 27.35 -9.70 -4.88
CA ARG A 23 26.90 -8.33 -4.61
C ARG A 23 25.37 -8.15 -4.73
N ALA A 24 24.64 -9.16 -4.28
CA ALA A 24 23.18 -9.24 -4.42
C ALA A 24 22.46 -9.06 -3.09
N LEU A 25 21.25 -8.50 -3.15
CA LEU A 25 20.33 -8.38 -2.03
C LEU A 25 19.10 -9.25 -2.31
N VAL A 26 18.61 -9.94 -1.28
CA VAL A 26 17.45 -10.83 -1.38
C VAL A 26 16.30 -10.20 -0.61
N TYR A 27 15.21 -9.92 -1.30
CA TYR A 27 14.00 -9.29 -0.75
C TYR A 27 12.81 -10.24 -0.80
N GLU A 28 11.77 -9.93 -0.02
CA GLU A 28 10.47 -10.58 -0.19
C GLU A 28 9.90 -10.34 -1.60
N TYR A 29 9.20 -11.35 -2.14
CA TYR A 29 8.57 -11.27 -3.45
C TYR A 29 7.13 -10.76 -3.36
N LEU A 30 6.77 -9.80 -4.22
CA LEU A 30 5.43 -9.22 -4.30
C LEU A 30 4.81 -9.58 -5.66
N PRO A 31 3.71 -10.37 -5.70
CA PRO A 31 3.24 -11.02 -6.93
C PRO A 31 2.58 -10.08 -7.94
N ASN A 32 2.11 -8.89 -7.54
CA ASN A 32 1.36 -7.99 -8.44
C ASN A 32 2.25 -6.92 -9.09
N GLY A 33 3.57 -7.05 -9.04
CA GLY A 33 4.48 -6.11 -9.70
C GLY A 33 4.45 -4.71 -9.08
N SER A 34 4.76 -3.69 -9.89
CA SER A 34 4.86 -2.31 -9.43
C SER A 34 3.56 -1.51 -9.62
N LEU A 35 3.34 -0.48 -8.81
CA LEU A 35 2.18 0.42 -8.95
C LEU A 35 2.15 1.10 -10.32
N GLU A 36 3.30 1.33 -10.96
CA GLU A 36 3.37 1.91 -12.30
C GLU A 36 2.57 1.10 -13.33
N GLU A 37 2.60 -0.23 -13.22
CA GLU A 37 1.87 -1.15 -14.11
C GLU A 37 0.35 -1.09 -13.90
N HIS A 38 -0.09 -0.62 -12.73
CA HIS A 38 -1.49 -0.61 -12.28
C HIS A 38 -2.13 0.78 -12.26
N LEU A 39 -1.40 1.85 -12.60
CA LEU A 39 -1.96 3.21 -12.50
C LEU A 39 -3.10 3.51 -13.49
N THR A 40 -3.22 2.73 -14.57
CA THR A 40 -4.23 2.92 -15.62
C THR A 40 -5.23 1.76 -15.74
N ARG A 41 -5.12 0.74 -14.89
CA ARG A 41 -5.94 -0.48 -14.93
C ARG A 41 -6.11 -1.06 -13.52
N GLU A 42 -7.16 -1.84 -13.27
CA GLU A 42 -7.27 -2.77 -12.12
C GLU A 42 -7.46 -2.18 -10.70
N LEU A 43 -7.20 -0.88 -10.46
CA LEU A 43 -7.33 -0.29 -9.12
C LEU A 43 -8.55 0.62 -8.98
N THR A 44 -9.51 0.22 -8.13
CA THR A 44 -10.63 1.08 -7.72
C THR A 44 -10.17 2.26 -6.88
N TRP A 45 -10.95 3.34 -6.83
CA TRP A 45 -10.60 4.52 -6.05
C TRP A 45 -10.35 4.23 -4.56
N GLN A 46 -11.07 3.27 -3.97
CA GLN A 46 -10.87 2.85 -2.58
C GLN A 46 -9.49 2.21 -2.39
N VAL A 47 -9.08 1.35 -3.31
CA VAL A 47 -7.75 0.73 -3.30
C VAL A 47 -6.67 1.79 -3.47
N ARG A 48 -6.88 2.77 -4.36
CA ARG A 48 -5.94 3.88 -4.58
C ARG A 48 -5.74 4.75 -3.33
N ILE A 49 -6.80 5.09 -2.60
CA ILE A 49 -6.68 5.82 -1.32
C ILE A 49 -5.98 4.95 -0.25
N ARG A 50 -6.26 3.64 -0.22
CA ARG A 50 -5.54 2.73 0.70
C ARG A 50 -4.04 2.70 0.39
N ILE A 51 -3.66 2.57 -0.87
CA ILE A 51 -2.26 2.62 -1.32
C ILE A 51 -1.62 3.95 -0.92
N ALA A 52 -2.30 5.08 -1.15
CA ALA A 52 -1.83 6.40 -0.70
C ALA A 52 -1.55 6.42 0.81
N ALA A 53 -2.39 5.78 1.62
CA ALA A 53 -2.20 5.70 3.06
C ALA A 53 -1.02 4.82 3.44
N GLU A 54 -0.92 3.63 2.89
CA GLU A 54 0.18 2.70 3.12
C GLU A 54 1.54 3.34 2.79
N ILE A 55 1.65 4.06 1.67
CA ILE A 55 2.85 4.84 1.32
C ILE A 55 3.12 5.93 2.37
N CYS A 56 2.10 6.70 2.75
CA CYS A 56 2.24 7.77 3.73
C CYS A 56 2.68 7.23 5.11
N SER A 57 2.14 6.09 5.55
CA SER A 57 2.53 5.42 6.80
C SER A 57 4.00 5.05 6.79
N ALA A 58 4.48 4.46 5.69
CA ALA A 58 5.90 4.14 5.53
C ALA A 58 6.78 5.40 5.57
N LEU A 59 6.38 6.49 4.91
CA LEU A 59 7.12 7.75 4.96
C LEU A 59 7.17 8.35 6.36
N VAL A 60 6.06 8.34 7.11
CA VAL A 60 6.03 8.77 8.52
C VAL A 60 7.04 7.98 9.33
N PHE A 61 7.06 6.65 9.17
CA PHE A 61 8.01 5.78 9.86
C PHE A 61 9.46 6.12 9.51
N LEU A 62 9.81 6.13 8.22
CA LEU A 62 11.16 6.44 7.73
C LEU A 62 11.65 7.81 8.22
N HIS A 63 10.78 8.82 8.13
CA HIS A 63 11.13 10.18 8.50
C HIS A 63 11.27 10.38 10.02
N SER A 64 10.65 9.50 10.81
CA SER A 64 10.74 9.50 12.27
C SER A 64 12.00 8.81 12.83
N CYS A 65 12.72 8.02 12.02
CA CYS A 65 13.92 7.32 12.46
C CYS A 65 14.98 8.28 13.03
N LYS A 66 15.66 7.83 14.10
CA LYS A 66 16.71 8.57 14.82
C LYS A 66 18.04 7.82 14.74
N PRO A 67 19.20 8.50 14.81
CA PRO A 67 19.40 9.94 15.07
C PRO A 67 19.13 10.84 13.85
N LEU A 68 19.13 10.27 12.64
CA LEU A 68 18.89 10.99 11.39
C LEU A 68 17.68 10.38 10.67
N SER A 69 16.80 11.26 10.20
CA SER A 69 15.65 10.92 9.37
C SER A 69 16.10 10.12 8.14
N LEU A 70 15.46 8.98 7.89
CA LEU A 70 15.77 8.17 6.71
C LEU A 70 14.95 8.69 5.53
N VAL A 71 15.62 9.27 4.55
CA VAL A 71 14.99 9.76 3.32
C VAL A 71 15.10 8.69 2.25
N HIS A 72 13.99 8.38 1.57
CA HIS A 72 13.95 7.38 0.50
C HIS A 72 14.71 7.87 -0.74
N GLY A 73 14.27 9.00 -1.28
CA GLY A 73 14.97 9.80 -2.28
C GLY A 73 14.80 9.43 -3.76
N ASP A 74 14.22 8.27 -4.06
CA ASP A 74 13.78 7.89 -5.42
C ASP A 74 12.31 7.41 -5.41
N LEU A 75 11.44 8.11 -4.68
CA LEU A 75 10.06 7.66 -4.52
C LEU A 75 9.28 7.87 -5.84
N LYS A 76 8.78 6.78 -6.42
CA LYS A 76 7.99 6.78 -7.67
C LYS A 76 7.16 5.49 -7.74
N PRO A 77 6.09 5.41 -8.56
CA PRO A 77 5.23 4.22 -8.61
C PRO A 77 5.97 2.93 -8.98
N ALA A 78 7.03 3.01 -9.79
CA ALA A 78 7.87 1.85 -10.11
C ALA A 78 8.58 1.24 -8.89
N ASN A 79 8.77 2.03 -7.83
CA ASN A 79 9.39 1.59 -6.56
C ASN A 79 8.32 1.34 -5.46
N ILE A 80 7.04 1.24 -5.85
CA ILE A 80 5.95 0.82 -4.98
C ILE A 80 5.49 -0.54 -5.47
N LEU A 81 5.85 -1.61 -4.78
CA LEU A 81 5.45 -2.97 -5.15
C LEU A 81 4.11 -3.35 -4.51
N LEU A 82 3.35 -4.18 -5.19
CA LEU A 82 2.01 -4.60 -4.79
C LEU A 82 1.98 -6.10 -4.42
N GLY A 83 1.68 -6.36 -3.15
CA GLY A 83 1.49 -7.70 -2.62
C GLY A 83 0.11 -8.26 -2.96
N SER A 84 -0.20 -9.45 -2.44
CA SER A 84 -1.56 -10.02 -2.51
C SER A 84 -2.61 -9.03 -2.01
N ASN A 85 -3.76 -8.96 -2.68
CA ASN A 85 -4.84 -7.99 -2.41
C ASN A 85 -4.44 -6.51 -2.59
N PHE A 86 -3.39 -6.22 -3.35
CA PHE A 86 -2.87 -4.87 -3.61
C PHE A 86 -2.46 -4.12 -2.32
N VAL A 87 -1.84 -4.82 -1.38
CA VAL A 87 -1.14 -4.18 -0.25
C VAL A 87 0.18 -3.62 -0.78
N SER A 88 0.39 -2.30 -0.65
CA SER A 88 1.57 -1.64 -1.18
C SER A 88 2.75 -1.65 -0.22
N LYS A 89 3.95 -1.81 -0.77
CA LYS A 89 5.23 -1.72 -0.06
C LYS A 89 6.24 -0.91 -0.86
N ILE A 90 6.95 -0.01 -0.20
CA ILE A 90 8.03 0.78 -0.83
C ILE A 90 9.30 -0.09 -0.93
N SER A 91 9.85 -0.22 -2.14
CA SER A 91 11.12 -0.91 -2.43
C SER A 91 12.30 0.07 -2.46
N ASP A 92 13.51 -0.41 -2.77
CA ASP A 92 14.66 0.42 -3.18
C ASP A 92 15.11 1.50 -2.20
N LEU A 93 14.85 1.27 -0.90
CA LEU A 93 15.33 2.13 0.18
C LEU A 93 16.85 2.32 0.11
N GLY A 94 17.27 3.59 0.15
CA GLY A 94 18.68 3.93 0.26
C GLY A 94 19.49 3.84 -1.03
N MET A 95 18.87 3.53 -2.18
CA MET A 95 19.55 3.58 -3.49
C MET A 95 20.10 4.98 -3.78
N TYR A 96 19.40 6.05 -3.38
CA TYR A 96 19.89 7.42 -3.54
C TYR A 96 21.24 7.67 -2.85
N ARG A 97 21.44 7.15 -1.63
CA ARG A 97 22.71 7.33 -0.89
C ARG A 97 23.88 6.60 -1.55
N LEU A 98 23.61 5.49 -2.22
CA LEU A 98 24.62 4.76 -3.00
C LEU A 98 24.99 5.54 -4.28
N LEU A 99 24.00 6.17 -4.92
CA LEU A 99 24.20 7.00 -6.11
C LEU A 99 24.95 8.31 -5.80
N VAL A 100 24.67 9.00 -4.69
CA VAL A 100 25.41 10.21 -4.26
C VAL A 100 26.88 9.93 -3.96
N ARG A 101 27.19 8.79 -3.36
CA ARG A 101 28.59 8.42 -3.03
C ARG A 101 29.40 8.02 -4.25
N SER A 102 28.74 7.61 -5.34
CA SER A 102 29.35 7.43 -6.64
C SER A 102 29.17 8.72 -7.44
N SER A 103 29.97 9.73 -7.10
CA SER A 103 29.92 11.12 -7.59
C SER A 103 30.08 11.31 -9.12
N THR A 104 29.93 10.25 -9.92
CA THR A 104 30.01 10.25 -11.38
C THR A 104 28.65 10.11 -12.08
N LEU A 105 27.57 9.74 -11.40
CA LEU A 105 26.28 9.44 -12.06
C LEU A 105 25.26 10.58 -12.08
N TYR A 106 25.46 11.67 -11.34
CA TYR A 106 24.57 12.84 -11.42
C TYR A 106 24.64 13.57 -12.77
N HIS A 107 25.67 13.27 -13.58
CA HIS A 107 25.87 13.85 -14.92
C HIS A 107 25.81 12.80 -16.05
N GLY A 108 25.47 11.53 -15.76
CA GLY A 108 25.69 10.42 -16.70
C GLY A 108 24.54 9.43 -16.82
N THR A 109 23.81 9.53 -17.94
CA THR A 109 23.34 8.41 -18.80
C THR A 109 22.27 7.40 -18.35
N HIS A 110 21.66 7.46 -17.17
CA HIS A 110 20.51 6.56 -16.82
C HIS A 110 19.13 7.22 -16.68
N LEU A 111 19.02 8.52 -16.96
CA LEU A 111 17.79 9.29 -16.78
C LEU A 111 16.79 9.02 -17.91
N ARG A 112 15.97 7.98 -17.74
CA ARG A 112 14.73 7.83 -18.52
C ARG A 112 13.90 9.11 -18.34
N LYS A 113 13.38 9.68 -19.44
CA LYS A 113 12.57 10.92 -19.51
C LYS A 113 11.46 11.05 -18.44
N GLY A 114 10.99 9.96 -17.83
CA GLY A 114 9.99 9.95 -16.77
C GLY A 114 10.51 10.15 -15.33
N ALA A 115 11.81 9.99 -15.07
CA ALA A 115 12.36 10.01 -13.70
C ALA A 115 12.30 11.39 -13.03
N PHE A 116 12.47 12.47 -13.81
CA PHE A 116 12.44 13.84 -13.29
C PHE A 116 11.05 14.30 -12.81
N ALA A 117 9.99 13.65 -13.27
CA ALA A 117 8.63 14.11 -12.96
C ALA A 117 8.25 13.92 -11.48
N TYR A 118 9.02 13.12 -10.74
CA TYR A 118 8.89 12.92 -9.29
C TYR A 118 9.93 13.67 -8.47
N THR A 119 10.91 14.27 -9.13
CA THR A 119 12.03 14.92 -8.48
C THR A 119 11.62 16.25 -7.89
N ASP A 120 11.96 16.45 -6.62
CA ASP A 120 11.78 17.72 -5.94
C ASP A 120 12.47 18.86 -6.72
N PRO A 121 11.73 19.90 -7.17
CA PRO A 121 12.32 20.99 -7.94
C PRO A 121 13.41 21.73 -7.17
N GLU A 122 13.28 21.83 -5.84
CA GLU A 122 14.32 22.44 -5.03
C GLU A 122 15.54 21.50 -4.88
N LEU A 123 15.40 20.17 -5.03
CA LEU A 123 16.56 19.27 -5.00
C LEU A 123 17.47 19.55 -6.18
N LEU A 124 16.88 19.89 -7.33
CA LEU A 124 17.61 20.28 -8.53
C LEU A 124 18.37 21.60 -8.35
N SER A 125 17.87 22.52 -7.52
CA SER A 125 18.51 23.81 -7.28
C SER A 125 19.52 23.78 -6.12
N SER A 126 19.21 23.10 -5.02
CA SER A 126 20.07 23.08 -3.82
C SER A 126 21.02 21.89 -3.75
N GLY A 127 20.75 20.81 -4.49
CA GLY A 127 21.48 19.54 -4.38
C GLY A 127 21.20 18.77 -3.08
N GLU A 128 20.39 19.32 -2.17
CA GLU A 128 20.14 18.75 -0.86
C GLU A 128 18.84 17.94 -0.85
N ILE A 129 18.96 16.65 -0.52
CA ILE A 129 17.81 15.77 -0.33
C ILE A 129 17.28 15.81 1.09
N THR A 130 15.97 15.93 1.25
CA THR A 130 15.32 16.05 2.56
C THR A 130 14.07 15.19 2.63
N ALA A 131 13.52 15.02 3.83
CA ALA A 131 12.20 14.40 4.01
C ALA A 131 11.11 15.08 3.16
N LYS A 132 11.21 16.40 2.94
CA LYS A 132 10.29 17.16 2.07
C LYS A 132 10.42 16.83 0.59
N SER A 133 11.56 16.24 0.17
CA SER A 133 11.74 15.75 -1.18
C SER A 133 10.90 14.49 -1.42
N ASP A 134 10.86 13.56 -0.45
CA ASP A 134 9.94 12.40 -0.51
C ASP A 134 8.47 12.85 -0.49
N VAL A 135 8.12 13.88 0.28
CA VAL A 135 6.75 14.42 0.31
C VAL A 135 6.34 14.98 -1.05
N TYR A 136 7.24 15.64 -1.78
CA TYR A 136 6.95 16.11 -3.13
C TYR A 136 6.63 14.94 -4.06
N SER A 137 7.50 13.94 -4.09
CA SER A 137 7.32 12.74 -4.89
C SER A 137 6.01 12.02 -4.54
N PHE A 138 5.67 11.93 -3.25
CA PHE A 138 4.39 11.41 -2.77
C PHE A 138 3.21 12.21 -3.33
N GLY A 139 3.28 13.54 -3.33
CA GLY A 139 2.27 14.42 -3.92
C GLY A 139 2.00 14.08 -5.40
N VAL A 140 3.05 13.88 -6.20
CA VAL A 140 2.91 13.50 -7.61
C VAL A 140 2.23 12.13 -7.74
N ILE A 141 2.57 11.17 -6.88
CA ILE A 141 1.92 9.85 -6.83
C ILE A 141 0.43 9.99 -6.51
N LEU A 142 0.05 10.82 -5.52
CA LEU A 142 -1.37 11.06 -5.20
C LEU A 142 -2.16 11.59 -6.38
N LEU A 143 -1.58 12.56 -7.11
CA LEU A 143 -2.23 13.17 -8.27
C LEU A 143 -2.36 12.17 -9.43
N ARG A 144 -1.39 11.27 -9.62
CA ARG A 144 -1.52 10.17 -10.59
C ARG A 144 -2.53 9.14 -10.17
N LEU A 145 -2.58 8.76 -8.89
CA LEU A 145 -3.63 7.85 -8.37
C LEU A 145 -5.03 8.44 -8.62
N LEU A 146 -5.19 9.75 -8.48
CA LEU A 146 -6.46 10.42 -8.74
C LEU A 146 -6.85 10.45 -10.22
N THR A 147 -5.88 10.70 -11.11
CA THR A 147 -6.15 11.07 -12.50
C THR A 147 -5.82 10.00 -13.54
N GLY A 148 -5.00 9.00 -13.20
CA GLY A 148 -4.44 8.02 -14.14
C GLY A 148 -3.50 8.64 -15.18
N ARG A 149 -3.21 9.94 -15.09
CA ARG A 149 -2.43 10.69 -16.10
C ARG A 149 -0.92 10.53 -15.89
N PRO A 150 -0.10 10.84 -16.92
CA PRO A 150 1.35 10.93 -16.76
C PRO A 150 1.76 11.94 -15.68
N ALA A 151 2.87 11.68 -15.01
CA ALA A 151 3.39 12.53 -13.93
C ALA A 151 3.67 13.99 -14.37
N PHE A 152 4.20 14.16 -15.58
CA PHE A 152 4.58 15.48 -16.08
C PHE A 152 3.35 16.37 -16.28
N GLY A 153 3.34 17.53 -15.61
CA GLY A 153 2.25 18.51 -15.71
C GLY A 153 0.97 18.14 -14.93
N VAL A 154 0.93 17.00 -14.22
CA VAL A 154 -0.28 16.54 -13.51
C VAL A 154 -0.75 17.55 -12.45
N SER A 155 0.18 18.18 -11.73
CA SER A 155 -0.13 19.20 -10.72
C SER A 155 -0.79 20.43 -11.33
N LYS A 156 -0.33 20.88 -12.49
CA LYS A 156 -0.92 22.00 -13.22
C LYS A 156 -2.35 21.67 -13.65
N VAL A 157 -2.54 20.50 -14.28
CA VAL A 157 -3.85 20.02 -14.75
C VAL A 157 -4.87 19.92 -13.60
N VAL A 158 -4.47 19.33 -12.48
CA VAL A 158 -5.37 19.18 -11.32
C VAL A 158 -5.67 20.52 -10.66
N LYS A 159 -4.67 21.42 -10.57
CA LYS A 159 -4.88 22.78 -10.05
C LYS A 159 -5.89 23.55 -10.90
N GLU A 160 -5.70 23.58 -12.21
CA GLU A 160 -6.63 24.23 -13.15
C GLU A 160 -8.04 23.65 -13.05
N ALA A 161 -8.18 22.32 -12.92
CA ALA A 161 -9.47 21.67 -12.77
C ALA A 161 -10.18 22.03 -11.44
N LEU A 162 -9.43 22.22 -10.34
CA LEU A 162 -9.99 22.71 -9.08
C LEU A 162 -10.40 24.18 -9.17
N ASP A 163 -9.55 25.02 -9.76
CA ASP A 163 -9.83 26.46 -9.92
C ASP A 163 -11.08 26.69 -10.78
N MET A 164 -11.27 25.87 -11.83
CA MET A 164 -12.46 25.88 -12.69
C MET A 164 -13.65 25.08 -12.13
N LYS A 165 -13.52 24.45 -10.95
CA LYS A 165 -14.55 23.59 -10.34
C LYS A 165 -15.06 22.48 -11.26
N CYS A 166 -14.15 21.86 -12.02
CA CYS A 166 -14.44 20.78 -12.96
C CYS A 166 -13.53 19.57 -12.73
N LEU A 167 -13.29 19.24 -11.46
CA LEU A 167 -12.39 18.16 -11.07
C LEU A 167 -12.78 16.82 -11.69
N GLU A 168 -14.08 16.55 -11.87
CA GLU A 168 -14.58 15.29 -12.45
C GLU A 168 -13.99 14.99 -13.84
N ARG A 169 -13.65 16.04 -14.62
CA ARG A 169 -13.08 15.90 -15.97
C ARG A 169 -11.66 15.35 -15.99
N VAL A 170 -10.97 15.39 -14.85
CA VAL A 170 -9.59 14.92 -14.74
C VAL A 170 -9.46 13.63 -13.92
N LEU A 171 -10.55 13.17 -13.31
CA LEU A 171 -10.56 11.91 -12.56
C LEU A 171 -10.43 10.71 -13.49
N ASP A 172 -9.73 9.69 -12.99
CA ASP A 172 -9.59 8.44 -13.73
C ASP A 172 -10.88 7.63 -13.69
N ALA A 173 -11.57 7.54 -14.83
CA ALA A 173 -12.79 6.75 -14.96
C ALA A 173 -12.56 5.24 -14.74
N SER A 174 -11.34 4.73 -14.97
CA SER A 174 -11.03 3.31 -14.72
C SER A 174 -11.04 2.94 -13.23
N ALA A 175 -10.98 3.93 -12.34
CA ALA A 175 -11.04 3.73 -10.90
C ALA A 175 -12.48 3.59 -10.36
N GLY A 176 -13.49 3.66 -11.24
CA GLY A 176 -14.91 3.72 -10.89
C GLY A 176 -15.35 5.12 -10.44
N ASP A 177 -16.52 5.19 -9.84
CA ASP A 177 -17.16 6.45 -9.44
C ASP A 177 -16.47 7.05 -8.22
N TRP A 178 -15.57 8.00 -8.46
CA TRP A 178 -14.95 8.80 -7.42
C TRP A 178 -15.98 9.70 -6.71
N PRO A 179 -16.14 9.57 -5.38
CA PRO A 179 -16.93 10.56 -4.65
C PRO A 179 -16.20 11.91 -4.67
N TYR A 180 -16.90 12.96 -5.11
CA TYR A 180 -16.31 14.30 -5.31
C TYR A 180 -15.55 14.79 -4.07
N VAL A 181 -16.13 14.64 -2.87
CA VAL A 181 -15.51 15.10 -1.61
C VAL A 181 -14.18 14.40 -1.33
N GLN A 182 -14.08 13.11 -1.63
CA GLN A 182 -12.88 12.30 -1.44
C GLN A 182 -11.83 12.68 -2.48
N ALA A 183 -12.24 12.79 -3.74
CA ALA A 183 -11.40 13.21 -4.86
C ALA A 183 -10.81 14.61 -4.62
N GLU A 184 -11.64 15.57 -4.20
CA GLU A 184 -11.23 16.95 -3.96
C GLU A 184 -10.23 17.05 -2.79
N LYS A 185 -10.46 16.32 -1.70
CA LYS A 185 -9.52 16.26 -0.56
C LYS A 185 -8.18 15.64 -0.96
N LEU A 186 -8.20 14.56 -1.76
CA LEU A 186 -6.98 13.92 -2.25
C LEU A 186 -6.21 14.84 -3.21
N ALA A 187 -6.93 15.54 -4.10
CA ALA A 187 -6.36 16.54 -5.01
C ALA A 187 -5.68 17.68 -4.24
N LYS A 188 -6.37 18.26 -3.25
CA LYS A 188 -5.84 19.34 -2.41
C LYS A 188 -4.59 18.89 -1.63
N LEU A 189 -4.59 17.67 -1.10
CA LEU A 189 -3.41 17.10 -0.43
C LEU A 189 -2.25 16.93 -1.43
N GLY A 190 -2.49 16.31 -2.59
CA GLY A 190 -1.48 16.12 -3.62
C GLY A 190 -0.84 17.43 -4.07
N LEU A 191 -1.65 18.46 -4.33
CA LEU A 191 -1.16 19.79 -4.71
C LEU A 191 -0.35 20.45 -3.58
N LYS A 192 -0.79 20.33 -2.33
CA LYS A 192 -0.06 20.88 -1.18
C LYS A 192 1.30 20.19 -0.99
N CYS A 193 1.37 18.88 -1.23
CA CYS A 193 2.62 18.14 -1.26
C CYS A 193 3.54 18.56 -2.42
N CYS A 194 2.96 18.91 -3.57
CA CYS A 194 3.68 19.37 -4.77
C CYS A 194 4.03 20.87 -4.78
N ASP A 195 3.93 21.58 -3.65
CA ASP A 195 4.29 23.01 -3.60
C ASP A 195 5.76 23.20 -4.02
N MET A 196 6.01 24.22 -4.84
CA MET A 196 7.37 24.50 -5.33
C MET A 196 8.30 24.87 -4.18
N ASN A 197 7.77 25.47 -3.10
CA ASN A 197 8.50 25.79 -1.89
C ASN A 197 8.38 24.68 -0.83
N ARG A 198 9.49 24.03 -0.49
CA ARG A 198 9.60 22.96 0.51
C ARG A 198 9.02 23.32 1.88
N ARG A 199 9.04 24.61 2.25
CA ARG A 199 8.52 25.09 3.54
C ARG A 199 7.00 25.05 3.61
N ASN A 200 6.32 25.18 2.47
CA ASN A 200 4.86 25.16 2.37
C ASN A 200 4.29 23.74 2.34
N ARG A 201 5.11 22.76 1.94
CA ARG A 201 4.72 21.35 1.94
C ARG A 201 4.45 20.87 3.36
N PRO A 202 3.46 20.00 3.59
CA PRO A 202 3.31 19.35 4.89
C PRO A 202 4.51 18.45 5.18
N ASP A 203 4.74 18.11 6.45
CA ASP A 203 5.52 16.91 6.76
C ASP A 203 4.68 15.63 6.55
N ALA A 204 5.33 14.45 6.60
CA ALA A 204 4.62 13.18 6.40
C ALA A 204 3.51 12.93 7.45
N LYS A 205 3.69 13.41 8.68
CA LYS A 205 2.73 13.24 9.77
C LYS A 205 1.51 14.15 9.59
N GLU A 206 1.71 15.36 9.08
CA GLU A 206 0.66 16.27 8.67
C GLU A 206 -0.12 15.73 7.46
N ALA A 207 0.58 15.22 6.45
CA ALA A 207 -0.03 14.56 5.31
C ALA A 207 -0.89 13.37 5.74
N TRP A 208 -0.39 12.55 6.68
CA TRP A 208 -1.14 11.44 7.28
C TRP A 208 -2.45 11.90 7.94
N LYS A 209 -2.40 12.96 8.76
CA LYS A 209 -3.60 13.54 9.39
C LYS A 209 -4.64 13.99 8.37
N MET A 210 -4.21 14.54 7.23
CA MET A 210 -5.10 14.96 6.15
C MET A 210 -5.74 13.77 5.41
N LEU A 211 -5.04 12.62 5.36
CA LEU A 211 -5.49 11.42 4.68
C LEU A 211 -6.39 10.52 5.56
N GLN A 212 -6.22 10.53 6.88
CA GLN A 212 -7.00 9.72 7.82
C GLN A 212 -8.53 9.81 7.64
N PRO A 213 -9.15 10.99 7.42
CA PRO A 213 -10.59 11.08 7.18
C PRO A 213 -11.05 10.34 5.92
N LEU A 214 -10.21 10.25 4.89
CA LEU A 214 -10.50 9.53 3.65
C LEU A 214 -10.48 8.02 3.86
N MET A 215 -9.58 7.52 4.70
CA MET A 215 -9.59 6.10 5.08
C MET A 215 -10.84 5.73 5.86
N LYS A 216 -11.22 6.57 6.84
CA LYS A 216 -12.43 6.33 7.64
C LYS A 216 -13.67 6.26 6.76
N SER A 217 -13.80 7.15 5.77
CA SER A 217 -14.95 7.13 4.87
C SER A 217 -15.01 5.89 3.98
N ILE A 218 -13.89 5.26 3.64
CA ILE A 218 -13.86 3.95 2.96
C ILE A 218 -14.35 2.85 3.90
N SER A 219 -13.89 2.85 5.15
CA SER A 219 -14.33 1.87 6.16
C SER A 219 -15.84 1.97 6.39
N PHE A 220 -16.38 3.18 6.47
CA PHE A 220 -17.82 3.42 6.56
C PHE A 220 -18.56 3.07 5.26
N ALA A 221 -18.03 3.37 4.07
CA ALA A 221 -18.64 2.99 2.81
C ALA A 221 -18.66 1.46 2.56
N ARG A 222 -17.78 0.69 3.22
CA ARG A 222 -17.87 -0.77 3.27
C ARG A 222 -18.92 -1.28 4.26
N LEU A 223 -19.35 -0.45 5.20
CA LEU A 223 -20.36 -0.75 6.23
C LEU A 223 -21.74 -0.18 5.88
N SER A 224 -21.83 0.75 4.94
CA SER A 224 -23.08 1.30 4.39
C SER A 224 -23.46 0.55 3.10
N PRO A 225 -24.67 -0.01 2.97
CA PRO A 225 -25.12 -0.54 1.70
C PRO A 225 -25.23 0.61 0.67
N PRO A 226 -24.86 0.41 -0.60
CA PRO A 226 -25.04 1.43 -1.61
C PRO A 226 -26.53 1.62 -1.90
N SER A 227 -27.02 2.82 -1.63
CA SER A 227 -28.36 3.23 -2.08
C SER A 227 -28.36 3.35 -3.61
N SER A 228 -29.35 2.69 -4.23
CA SER A 228 -29.81 2.84 -5.61
C SER A 228 -28.90 2.35 -6.74
N ILE A 229 -29.02 1.05 -7.08
CA ILE A 229 -29.34 0.59 -8.45
C ILE A 229 -30.35 -0.57 -8.30
N MET A 230 -31.53 -0.41 -8.90
CA MET A 230 -32.53 -1.47 -9.06
C MET A 230 -32.05 -2.45 -10.12
N LEU A 231 -31.88 -3.73 -9.77
CA LEU A 231 -32.16 -4.91 -10.58
C LEU A 231 -32.02 -6.17 -9.69
N ALA A 232 -33.17 -6.81 -9.46
CA ALA A 232 -33.51 -8.19 -9.03
C ALA A 232 -32.57 -9.06 -8.14
N PRO A 233 -33.13 -9.96 -7.32
CA PRO A 233 -32.55 -10.40 -6.06
C PRO A 233 -31.78 -11.71 -6.20
N GLU A 234 -30.57 -11.80 -5.66
CA GLU A 234 -30.11 -13.02 -4.96
C GLU A 234 -29.21 -12.64 -3.79
N SER A 235 -29.52 -13.26 -2.66
CA SER A 235 -28.92 -13.12 -1.34
C SER A 235 -27.43 -13.49 -1.32
N SER A 236 -26.58 -12.63 -0.75
CA SER A 236 -25.41 -13.12 0.00
C SER A 236 -24.74 -11.98 0.79
N SER A 237 -24.91 -12.02 2.10
CA SER A 237 -24.04 -11.35 3.07
C SER A 237 -22.59 -11.76 2.85
N CYS A 238 -21.70 -10.82 2.52
CA CYS A 238 -20.29 -11.14 2.30
C CYS A 238 -19.63 -11.52 3.65
N ILE A 239 -19.18 -12.77 3.76
CA ILE A 239 -18.51 -13.31 4.94
C ILE A 239 -17.16 -12.58 5.13
N PRO A 240 -16.88 -11.99 6.31
CA PRO A 240 -15.57 -11.44 6.62
C PRO A 240 -14.45 -12.47 6.38
N SER A 241 -13.39 -12.07 5.67
CA SER A 241 -12.36 -13.00 5.20
C SER A 241 -11.62 -13.75 6.31
N TYR A 242 -11.57 -13.21 7.53
CA TYR A 242 -10.98 -13.87 8.71
C TYR A 242 -11.91 -14.92 9.36
N PHE A 243 -13.17 -15.02 8.91
CA PHE A 243 -14.06 -16.12 9.24
C PHE A 243 -13.96 -17.27 8.23
N ILE A 244 -13.25 -17.07 7.12
CA ILE A 244 -13.11 -18.04 6.04
C ILE A 244 -11.91 -18.94 6.31
N CYS A 245 -12.11 -20.25 6.21
CA CYS A 245 -11.04 -21.22 6.32
C CYS A 245 -10.04 -21.06 5.17
N PRO A 246 -8.73 -20.98 5.44
CA PRO A 246 -7.75 -20.87 4.37
C PRO A 246 -7.65 -22.10 3.44
N ILE A 247 -8.04 -23.30 3.91
CA ILE A 247 -8.03 -24.54 3.13
C ILE A 247 -9.33 -24.67 2.33
N PHE A 248 -10.48 -24.73 3.00
CA PHE A 248 -11.78 -24.96 2.34
C PHE A 248 -12.37 -23.74 1.64
N LYS A 249 -11.89 -22.53 1.96
CA LYS A 249 -12.46 -21.26 1.45
C LYS A 249 -13.95 -21.06 1.81
N GLU A 250 -14.41 -21.72 2.88
CA GLU A 250 -15.76 -21.61 3.42
C GLU A 250 -15.75 -21.05 4.85
N LEU A 251 -16.92 -20.64 5.36
CA LEU A 251 -17.09 -20.16 6.73
C LEU A 251 -16.70 -21.25 7.75
N MET A 252 -15.82 -20.92 8.68
CA MET A 252 -15.40 -21.84 9.73
C MET A 252 -16.54 -22.10 10.74
N ARG A 253 -16.85 -23.37 10.98
CA ARG A 253 -17.79 -23.86 12.01
C ARG A 253 -17.03 -24.31 13.25
N ASP A 254 -15.90 -25.00 13.07
CA ASP A 254 -15.00 -25.44 14.13
C ASP A 254 -13.59 -24.85 13.92
N PRO A 255 -13.37 -23.55 14.22
CA PRO A 255 -12.05 -22.95 14.05
C PRO A 255 -11.02 -23.54 15.03
N GLN A 256 -9.92 -24.07 14.49
CA GLN A 256 -8.79 -24.68 15.20
C GLN A 256 -7.49 -23.97 14.84
N ILE A 257 -6.68 -23.63 15.85
CA ILE A 257 -5.35 -23.02 15.67
C ILE A 257 -4.31 -24.13 15.55
N ALA A 258 -3.48 -24.07 14.51
CA ALA A 258 -2.31 -24.93 14.36
C ALA A 258 -1.05 -24.24 14.91
N ALA A 259 0.05 -25.00 15.03
CA ALA A 259 1.32 -24.52 15.57
C ALA A 259 1.96 -23.35 14.80
N ASP A 260 1.54 -23.11 13.55
CA ASP A 260 1.94 -21.94 12.76
C ASP A 260 1.22 -20.63 13.16
N GLY A 261 0.28 -20.70 14.10
CA GLY A 261 -0.52 -19.57 14.59
C GLY A 261 -1.69 -19.20 13.69
N PHE A 262 -1.91 -19.93 12.58
CA PHE A 262 -3.09 -19.72 11.72
C PHE A 262 -4.28 -20.54 12.23
N THR A 263 -5.48 -20.05 11.93
CA THR A 263 -6.74 -20.74 12.26
C THR A 263 -7.36 -21.34 11.01
N TYR A 264 -7.83 -22.58 11.13
CA TYR A 264 -8.40 -23.39 10.06
C TYR A 264 -9.73 -24.01 10.49
N GLU A 265 -10.51 -24.52 9.54
CA GLU A 265 -11.63 -25.40 9.86
C GLU A 265 -11.09 -26.73 10.40
N GLY A 266 -11.66 -27.22 11.49
CA GLY A 266 -11.13 -28.35 12.26
C GLY A 266 -11.02 -29.61 11.43
N GLU A 267 -12.03 -29.93 10.62
CA GLU A 267 -11.98 -31.07 9.70
C GLU A 267 -10.91 -30.89 8.61
N ALA A 268 -10.73 -29.67 8.12
CA ALA A 268 -9.77 -29.36 7.06
C ALA A 268 -8.33 -29.59 7.53
N ILE A 269 -7.97 -29.05 8.69
CA ILE A 269 -6.61 -29.17 9.21
C ILE A 269 -6.31 -30.57 9.75
N LYS A 270 -7.31 -31.26 10.35
CA LYS A 270 -7.15 -32.67 10.74
C LYS A 270 -6.94 -33.57 9.53
N GLY A 271 -7.69 -33.35 8.45
CA GLY A 271 -7.51 -34.06 7.18
C GLY A 271 -6.15 -33.80 6.53
N TRP A 272 -5.67 -32.56 6.63
CA TRP A 272 -4.33 -32.20 6.15
C TRP A 272 -3.23 -32.96 6.90
N LEU A 273 -3.28 -32.97 8.24
CA LEU A 273 -2.29 -33.65 9.08
C LEU A 273 -2.38 -35.18 8.95
N SER A 274 -3.59 -35.74 8.87
CA SER A 274 -3.79 -37.20 8.70
C SER A 274 -3.36 -37.72 7.33
N SER A 275 -3.23 -36.84 6.32
CA SER A 275 -2.65 -37.18 5.02
C SER A 275 -1.12 -37.35 5.03
N GLY A 276 -0.48 -37.26 6.20
CA GLY A 276 0.97 -37.40 6.38
C GLY A 276 1.77 -36.12 6.10
N LYS A 277 1.08 -34.97 5.99
CA LYS A 277 1.73 -33.67 5.79
C LYS A 277 2.05 -33.01 7.14
N GLU A 278 3.31 -32.72 7.38
CA GLU A 278 3.79 -32.01 8.58
C GLU A 278 4.04 -30.51 8.33
N THR A 279 3.54 -29.96 7.23
CA THR A 279 3.77 -28.56 6.84
C THR A 279 2.52 -27.71 7.01
N SER A 280 2.73 -26.42 7.28
CA SER A 280 1.70 -25.39 7.33
C SER A 280 0.98 -25.28 5.97
N PRO A 281 -0.35 -25.39 5.92
CA PRO A 281 -1.12 -25.16 4.69
C PRO A 281 -0.95 -23.75 4.10
N MET A 282 -0.55 -22.77 4.91
CA MET A 282 -0.42 -21.36 4.51
C MET A 282 0.98 -20.97 4.07
N THR A 283 2.00 -21.54 4.72
CA THR A 283 3.40 -21.11 4.53
C THR A 283 4.29 -22.21 3.95
N ASN A 284 3.80 -23.46 3.91
CA ASN A 284 4.56 -24.65 3.54
C ASN A 284 5.82 -24.91 4.41
N LEU A 285 5.94 -24.23 5.56
CA LEU A 285 6.97 -24.48 6.56
C LEU A 285 6.57 -25.65 7.45
N ARG A 286 7.55 -26.40 7.97
CA ARG A 286 7.27 -27.51 8.90
C ARG A 286 6.66 -26.97 10.20
N LEU A 287 5.57 -27.59 10.65
CA LEU A 287 4.94 -27.27 11.93
C LEU A 287 5.83 -27.80 13.08
N SER A 288 5.87 -27.07 14.21
CA SER A 288 6.62 -27.50 15.40
C SER A 288 6.00 -28.75 16.04
N ASP A 289 4.68 -28.89 15.91
CA ASP A 289 3.87 -29.99 16.40
C ASP A 289 2.55 -30.06 15.59
N CYS A 290 1.80 -31.15 15.79
CA CYS A 290 0.51 -31.38 15.13
C CYS A 290 -0.66 -31.16 16.10
N GLU A 291 -0.43 -30.52 17.25
CA GLU A 291 -1.51 -30.25 18.21
C GLU A 291 -2.37 -29.10 17.69
N LEU A 292 -3.68 -29.24 17.91
CA LEU A 292 -4.67 -28.26 17.49
C LEU A 292 -5.35 -27.68 18.71
N VAL A 293 -5.39 -26.35 18.78
CA VAL A 293 -6.01 -25.62 19.88
C VAL A 293 -7.34 -25.02 19.41
N PRO A 294 -8.48 -25.33 20.04
CA PRO A 294 -9.76 -24.74 19.67
C PRO A 294 -9.78 -23.23 19.83
N ASN A 295 -10.17 -22.50 18.77
CA ASN A 295 -10.30 -21.05 18.81
C ASN A 295 -11.74 -20.65 19.22
N HIS A 296 -12.04 -20.79 20.50
CA HIS A 296 -13.37 -20.47 21.05
C HIS A 296 -13.77 -19.00 20.82
N ALA A 297 -12.82 -18.07 20.86
CA ALA A 297 -13.07 -16.65 20.61
C ALA A 297 -13.55 -16.40 19.17
N LEU A 298 -12.85 -16.96 18.18
CA LEU A 298 -13.25 -16.85 16.78
C LEU A 298 -14.57 -17.57 16.51
N ARG A 299 -14.78 -18.72 17.13
CA ARG A 299 -16.05 -19.45 17.03
C ARG A 299 -17.23 -18.61 17.52
N SER A 300 -17.11 -17.98 18.69
CA SER A 300 -18.15 -17.10 19.23
C SER A 300 -18.37 -15.86 18.35
N ALA A 301 -17.31 -15.30 17.76
CA ALA A 301 -17.43 -14.17 16.84
C ALA A 301 -18.16 -14.56 15.54
N ILE A 302 -17.89 -15.76 15.00
CA ILE A 302 -18.58 -16.29 13.82
C ILE A 302 -20.06 -16.54 14.13
N GLN A 303 -20.37 -17.16 15.27
CA GLN A 303 -21.75 -17.42 15.68
C GLN A 303 -22.53 -16.13 15.88
N GLY A 304 -21.92 -15.13 16.54
CA GLY A 304 -22.50 -13.80 16.66
C GLY A 304 -22.76 -13.19 15.28
N TRP A 305 -21.81 -13.28 14.36
CA TRP A 305 -22.00 -12.77 13.00
C TRP A 305 -23.14 -13.48 12.26
N VAL A 306 -23.21 -14.82 12.30
CA VAL A 306 -24.28 -15.61 11.67
C VAL A 306 -25.65 -15.25 12.24
N GLN A 307 -25.75 -15.04 13.56
CA GLN A 307 -27.01 -14.63 14.21
C GLN A 307 -27.48 -13.23 13.79
N HIS A 308 -26.58 -12.34 13.40
CA HIS A 308 -26.94 -11.01 12.88
C HIS A 308 -27.28 -11.01 11.38
N GLN A 309 -27.19 -12.17 10.70
CA GLN A 309 -27.54 -12.35 9.29
C GLN A 309 -28.87 -13.09 9.07
N ASN A 310 -29.46 -13.67 10.13
CA ASN A 310 -30.80 -14.28 10.15
C ASN A 310 -31.80 -13.36 10.85
#